data_AF-A0AAN7HBN6-F1
#
_entry.id   AF-A0AAN7HBN6-F1
#
_cell.length_a   1.000
_cell.length_b   1.000
_cell.length_c   1.000
_cell.angle_alpha   90.00
_cell.angle_beta   90.00
_cell.angle_gamma   90.00
#
_symmetry.space_group_name_H-M   'P 1'
#
loop_
_entity.id
_entity.type
_entity.pdbx_description
1 polymer ?
#
loop_
_entity_poly.entity_id
_entity_poly.type
_entity_poly.pdbx_seq_one_letter_code
_entity_poly.pdbx_strand_id
1 'polypeptide(L)'
;MTAARPPLSRLARQRLPLSRLSTRHHSSSAAPSPQPRPHHDPYALLSQPTWSIRSLLPPTPSSNTPSASPNSAPEEEITPAQLSHLLRLSALPQPSSPEETSRMLATLHAQLHFVRDIQRVNTDGVEPLYSIRDETAEGMREATITVDTLKSALADEEVYGRCKRPRRRRTGDQKKGAVDGNGVEDWDVLGCASEKVGRYFVVRSGSGKNEEGKD
;
A
#
# COMPACT_ATOMS: atom_id res chain seq x y z
N MET A 1 -6.44 14.04 -69.96
CA MET A 1 -7.71 14.28 -69.23
C MET A 1 -7.34 14.33 -67.76
N THR A 2 -7.23 15.55 -67.24
CA THR A 2 -6.39 15.89 -66.08
C THR A 2 -7.32 16.33 -64.95
N ALA A 3 -7.45 15.51 -63.90
CA ALA A 3 -8.37 15.76 -62.80
C ALA A 3 -7.77 16.76 -61.80
N ALA A 4 -8.45 17.89 -61.61
CA ALA A 4 -8.08 18.99 -60.73
C ALA A 4 -8.42 18.68 -59.26
N ARG A 5 -7.50 19.05 -58.35
CA ARG A 5 -7.65 18.94 -56.89
C ARG A 5 -8.37 20.18 -56.31
N PRO A 6 -9.23 20.04 -55.30
CA PRO A 6 -9.92 21.17 -54.66
C PRO A 6 -9.03 21.91 -53.64
N PRO A 7 -9.31 23.20 -53.35
CA PRO A 7 -8.49 24.03 -52.47
C PRO A 7 -8.80 23.83 -50.98
N LEU A 8 -7.74 23.97 -50.16
CA LEU A 8 -7.78 23.90 -48.70
C LEU A 8 -8.40 25.18 -48.10
N SER A 9 -9.49 25.02 -47.35
CA SER A 9 -10.18 26.07 -46.60
C SER A 9 -9.40 26.46 -45.33
N ARG A 10 -9.03 27.74 -45.23
CA ARG A 10 -8.43 28.36 -44.04
C ARG A 10 -9.43 28.39 -42.87
N LEU A 11 -9.08 27.78 -41.74
CA LEU A 11 -9.78 28.00 -40.47
C LEU A 11 -9.47 29.42 -39.96
N ALA A 12 -10.51 30.26 -39.95
CA ALA A 12 -10.48 31.56 -39.29
C ALA A 12 -10.47 31.37 -37.77
N ARG A 13 -9.45 31.92 -37.10
CA ARG A 13 -9.43 32.08 -35.63
C ARG A 13 -10.54 33.04 -35.22
N GLN A 14 -11.60 32.50 -34.64
CA GLN A 14 -12.58 33.33 -33.94
C GLN A 14 -11.94 33.85 -32.65
N ARG A 15 -11.74 35.17 -32.57
CA ARG A 15 -11.38 35.88 -31.35
C ARG A 15 -12.64 36.00 -30.50
N LEU A 16 -12.65 35.34 -29.35
CA LEU A 16 -13.68 35.53 -28.33
C LEU A 16 -13.64 36.99 -27.83
N PRO A 17 -14.79 37.65 -27.65
CA PRO A 17 -14.83 39.00 -27.11
C PRO A 17 -14.44 38.97 -25.63
N LEU A 18 -13.42 39.74 -25.25
CA LEU A 18 -13.17 40.10 -23.86
C LEU A 18 -14.37 40.90 -23.35
N SER A 19 -15.19 40.26 -22.54
CA SER A 19 -16.20 40.91 -21.72
C SER A 19 -15.54 41.99 -20.88
N ARG A 20 -15.85 43.25 -21.20
CA ARG A 20 -15.49 44.43 -20.40
C ARG A 20 -16.07 44.23 -19.01
N LEU A 21 -15.20 44.09 -18.00
CA LEU A 21 -15.64 44.18 -16.62
C LEU A 21 -16.23 45.58 -16.43
N SER A 22 -17.53 45.62 -16.16
CA SER A 22 -18.22 46.80 -15.68
C SER A 22 -17.59 47.17 -14.33
N THR A 23 -16.89 48.29 -14.29
CA THR A 23 -16.45 48.93 -13.06
C THR A 23 -17.70 49.35 -12.30
N ARG A 24 -18.15 48.47 -11.42
CA ARG A 24 -19.22 48.77 -10.47
C ARG A 24 -18.67 49.82 -9.52
N HIS A 25 -19.07 51.07 -9.73
CA HIS A 25 -18.89 52.14 -8.76
C HIS A 25 -19.68 51.77 -7.52
N HIS A 26 -18.99 51.25 -6.52
CA HIS A 26 -19.55 51.10 -5.19
C HIS A 26 -19.46 52.49 -4.57
N SER A 27 -20.62 53.12 -4.45
CA SER A 27 -20.83 54.32 -3.66
C SER A 27 -20.12 54.19 -2.33
N SER A 28 -19.39 55.23 -1.94
CA SER A 28 -18.74 55.40 -0.66
C SER A 28 -19.75 55.29 0.48
N SER A 29 -19.99 54.07 0.95
CA SER A 29 -20.48 53.83 2.30
C SER A 29 -19.29 53.96 3.24
N ALA A 30 -19.45 54.78 4.28
CA ALA A 30 -18.43 55.09 5.26
C ALA A 30 -17.67 53.83 5.69
N ALA A 31 -16.35 53.85 5.54
CA ALA A 31 -15.48 52.78 5.99
C ALA A 31 -15.73 52.54 7.50
N PRO A 32 -16.03 51.31 7.93
CA PRO A 32 -15.89 50.99 9.34
C PRO A 32 -14.41 51.16 9.69
N SER A 33 -14.16 51.90 10.77
CA SER A 33 -12.85 52.07 11.41
C SER A 33 -12.03 50.77 11.34
N PRO A 34 -10.73 50.82 11.01
CA PRO A 34 -9.89 49.62 10.98
C PRO A 34 -9.82 49.04 12.39
N GLN A 35 -10.65 48.05 12.67
CA GLN A 35 -10.54 47.23 13.87
C GLN A 35 -9.13 46.62 13.83
N PRO A 36 -8.30 46.81 14.88
CA PRO A 36 -6.99 46.20 14.92
C PRO A 36 -7.18 44.69 14.88
N ARG A 37 -6.62 44.05 13.85
CA ARG A 37 -6.52 42.58 13.82
C ARG A 37 -5.85 42.16 15.12
N PRO A 38 -6.40 41.20 15.89
CA PRO A 38 -5.77 40.76 17.12
C PRO A 38 -4.35 40.33 16.80
N HIS A 39 -3.38 41.10 17.28
CA HIS A 39 -1.97 40.80 17.12
C HIS A 39 -1.68 39.73 18.15
N HIS A 40 -1.86 38.47 17.75
CA HIS A 40 -1.53 37.35 18.61
C HIS A 40 -0.02 37.33 18.82
N ASP A 41 0.41 37.59 20.04
CA ASP A 41 1.81 37.41 20.42
C ASP A 41 2.12 35.90 20.33
N PRO A 42 3.02 35.48 19.40
CA PRO A 42 3.36 34.07 19.25
C PRO A 42 3.93 33.48 20.54
N TYR A 43 4.60 34.29 21.38
CA TYR A 43 5.15 33.81 22.65
C TYR A 43 4.07 33.53 23.69
N ALA A 44 3.02 34.36 23.77
CA ALA A 44 1.87 34.10 24.62
C ALA A 44 1.11 32.82 24.20
N LEU A 45 0.96 32.59 22.89
CA LEU A 45 0.31 31.37 22.36
C LEU A 45 1.14 30.10 22.61
N LEU A 46 2.45 30.17 22.47
CA LEU A 46 3.35 29.02 22.65
C LEU A 46 3.69 28.74 24.13
N SER A 47 3.38 29.69 25.03
CA SER A 47 3.63 29.53 26.48
C SER A 47 2.72 28.50 27.15
N GLN A 48 1.57 28.20 26.56
CA GLN A 48 0.62 27.19 27.03
C GLN A 48 0.48 26.08 25.98
N PRO A 49 1.43 25.13 25.90
CA PRO A 49 1.32 24.02 24.97
C PRO A 49 0.11 23.17 25.35
N THR A 50 -0.91 23.16 24.50
CA THR A 50 -2.19 22.45 24.73
C THR A 50 -2.03 20.93 24.59
N TRP A 51 -1.08 20.49 23.76
CA TRP A 51 -0.68 19.10 23.65
C TRP A 51 0.81 18.98 23.36
N SER A 52 1.47 18.02 24.01
CA SER A 52 2.85 17.67 23.70
C SER A 52 2.86 16.29 23.04
N ILE A 53 3.61 16.11 21.95
CA ILE A 53 3.77 14.79 21.32
C ILE A 53 4.41 13.78 22.29
N ARG A 54 5.19 14.27 23.26
CA ARG A 54 5.84 13.44 24.28
C ARG A 54 4.87 12.71 25.19
N SER A 55 3.65 13.22 25.39
CA SER A 55 2.64 12.52 26.18
C SER A 55 1.99 11.35 25.44
N LEU A 56 2.24 11.21 24.13
CA LEU A 56 1.80 10.07 23.31
C LEU A 56 2.87 8.97 23.21
N LEU A 57 4.08 9.21 23.71
CA LEU A 57 5.14 8.20 23.71
C LEU A 57 4.96 7.23 24.89
N PRO A 58 5.36 5.96 24.74
CA PRO A 58 5.38 5.02 25.85
C PRO A 58 6.22 5.58 27.01
N PRO A 59 5.80 5.37 28.28
CA PRO A 59 6.61 5.77 29.42
C PRO A 59 7.97 5.05 29.35
N THR A 60 9.05 5.81 29.43
CA THR A 60 10.39 5.22 29.41
C THR A 60 10.61 4.43 30.71
N PRO A 61 11.23 3.24 30.66
CA PRO A 61 11.44 2.39 31.84
C PRO A 61 12.38 3.00 32.89
N SER A 62 12.91 4.21 32.65
CA SER A 62 13.79 4.94 33.58
C SER A 62 13.06 5.99 34.42
N SER A 63 11.77 6.23 34.20
CA SER A 63 10.98 7.14 35.04
C SER A 63 10.22 6.35 36.09
N ASN A 64 10.73 6.37 37.33
CA ASN A 64 10.06 5.84 38.53
C ASN A 64 8.82 6.68 38.90
N THR A 65 7.82 6.74 38.01
CA THR A 65 6.51 7.30 38.33
C THR A 65 5.44 6.25 38.00
N PRO A 66 4.72 5.71 39.01
CA PRO A 66 3.62 4.80 38.76
C PRO A 66 2.41 5.62 38.32
N SER A 67 2.40 6.06 37.07
CA SER A 67 1.19 6.57 36.43
C SER A 67 0.61 5.45 35.56
N ALA A 68 0.13 4.41 36.23
CA ALA A 68 -0.85 3.52 35.64
C ALA A 68 -2.11 4.35 35.41
N SER A 69 -2.35 4.76 34.16
CA SER A 69 -3.66 5.26 33.76
C SER A 69 -4.67 4.12 33.97
N PRO A 70 -5.73 4.29 34.78
CA PRO A 70 -6.60 3.20 35.23
C PRO A 70 -7.57 2.68 34.14
N ASN A 71 -7.40 3.07 32.87
CA ASN A 71 -8.27 2.69 31.75
C ASN A 71 -7.63 1.79 30.68
N SER A 72 -6.41 1.28 30.92
CA SER A 72 -5.87 0.19 30.11
C SER A 72 -6.53 -1.12 30.54
N ALA A 73 -7.52 -1.60 29.78
CA ALA A 73 -7.97 -2.99 29.80
C ALA A 73 -6.75 -3.94 29.79
N PRO A 74 -6.82 -5.15 30.39
CA PRO A 74 -5.65 -6.00 30.62
C PRO A 74 -4.91 -6.21 29.30
N GLU A 75 -3.79 -5.51 29.16
CA GLU A 75 -3.04 -5.48 27.92
C GLU A 75 -2.41 -6.86 27.75
N GLU A 76 -2.79 -7.59 26.69
CA GLU A 76 -2.07 -8.79 26.30
C GLU A 76 -0.64 -8.37 25.90
N GLU A 77 0.26 -8.39 26.87
CA GLU A 77 1.69 -8.26 26.64
C GLU A 77 2.15 -9.42 25.79
N ILE A 78 2.86 -9.12 24.70
CA ILE A 78 3.40 -10.16 23.84
C ILE A 78 4.44 -10.96 24.61
N THR A 79 4.15 -12.25 24.77
CA THR A 79 5.05 -13.18 25.41
C THR A 79 6.23 -13.55 24.49
N PRO A 80 7.38 -13.98 25.04
CA PRO A 80 8.49 -14.49 24.24
C PRO A 80 8.08 -15.66 23.31
N ALA A 81 7.12 -16.48 23.74
CA ALA A 81 6.58 -17.57 22.93
C ALA A 81 5.76 -17.06 21.73
N GLN A 82 5.00 -15.98 21.90
CA GLN A 82 4.33 -15.32 20.79
C GLN A 82 5.33 -14.66 19.84
N LEU A 83 6.40 -14.04 20.36
CA LEU A 83 7.48 -13.52 19.53
C LEU A 83 8.12 -14.63 18.68
N SER A 84 8.46 -15.77 19.27
CA SER A 84 9.05 -16.88 18.51
C SER A 84 8.08 -17.45 17.46
N HIS A 85 6.79 -17.46 17.76
CA HIS A 85 5.74 -17.82 16.81
C HIS A 85 5.68 -16.83 15.63
N LEU A 86 5.72 -15.52 15.90
CA LEU A 86 5.72 -14.47 14.87
C LEU A 86 6.96 -14.55 13.96
N LEU A 87 8.14 -14.85 14.53
CA LEU A 87 9.35 -15.07 13.74
C LEU A 87 9.20 -16.26 12.80
N ARG A 88 8.55 -17.33 13.26
CA ARG A 88 8.27 -18.49 12.40
C ARG A 88 7.29 -18.16 11.27
N LEU A 89 6.25 -17.36 11.55
CA LEU A 89 5.30 -16.92 10.52
C LEU A 89 5.93 -16.01 9.47
N SER A 90 6.88 -15.17 9.89
CA SER A 90 7.65 -14.27 9.01
C SER A 90 8.88 -14.94 8.38
N ALA A 91 9.09 -16.24 8.61
CA ALA A 91 10.25 -17.00 8.15
C ALA A 91 11.61 -16.40 8.56
N LEU A 92 11.65 -15.74 9.72
CA LEU A 92 12.86 -15.18 10.33
C LEU A 92 13.54 -16.18 11.28
N PRO A 93 14.87 -16.10 11.46
CA PRO A 93 15.59 -16.94 12.40
C PRO A 93 15.18 -16.65 13.85
N GLN A 94 15.34 -17.64 14.72
CA GLN A 94 15.11 -17.47 16.16
C GLN A 94 16.24 -16.65 16.81
N PRO A 95 15.94 -15.87 17.87
CA PRO A 95 16.94 -15.05 18.54
C PRO A 95 18.01 -15.94 19.17
N SER A 96 19.27 -15.52 19.04
CA SER A 96 20.42 -16.31 19.52
C SER A 96 20.64 -16.14 21.03
N SER A 97 20.09 -15.07 21.62
CA SER A 97 20.27 -14.74 23.03
C SER A 97 18.99 -14.19 23.69
N PRO A 98 18.86 -14.31 25.02
CA PRO A 98 17.74 -13.71 25.75
C PRO A 98 17.78 -12.19 25.72
N GLU A 99 18.96 -11.58 25.61
CA GLU A 99 19.11 -10.13 25.47
C GLU A 99 18.60 -9.62 24.12
N GLU A 100 18.88 -10.35 23.04
CA GLU A 100 18.30 -10.05 21.73
C GLU A 100 16.77 -10.15 21.77
N THR A 101 16.25 -11.19 22.43
CA THR A 101 14.80 -11.38 22.63
C THR A 101 14.17 -10.19 23.35
N SER A 102 14.79 -9.68 24.42
CA SER A 102 14.25 -8.53 25.17
C SER A 102 14.28 -7.23 24.37
N ARG A 103 15.34 -7.00 23.57
CA ARG A 103 15.42 -5.84 22.66
C ARG A 103 14.34 -5.89 21.58
N MET A 104 14.09 -7.07 21.01
CA MET A 104 13.04 -7.26 20.02
C MET A 104 11.65 -7.05 20.64
N LEU A 105 11.39 -7.60 21.83
CA LEU A 105 10.15 -7.35 22.56
C LEU A 105 9.94 -5.86 22.85
N ALA A 106 10.95 -5.17 23.38
CA ALA A 106 10.87 -3.73 23.65
C ALA A 106 10.49 -2.92 22.40
N THR A 107 11.09 -3.27 21.25
CA THR A 107 10.77 -2.66 19.96
C THR A 107 9.31 -2.94 19.56
N LEU A 108 8.86 -4.18 19.71
CA LEU A 108 7.51 -4.61 19.37
C LEU A 108 6.46 -3.89 20.25
N HIS A 109 6.70 -3.79 21.56
CA HIS A 109 5.84 -3.05 22.48
C HIS A 109 5.73 -1.57 22.10
N ALA A 110 6.84 -0.93 21.72
CA ALA A 110 6.82 0.45 21.26
C ALA A 110 5.99 0.63 19.98
N GLN A 111 6.11 -0.29 19.02
CA GLN A 111 5.31 -0.28 17.80
C GLN A 111 3.81 -0.49 18.08
N LEU A 112 3.48 -1.43 18.97
CA LEU A 112 2.09 -1.70 19.32
C LEU A 112 1.43 -0.56 20.09
N HIS A 113 2.19 0.15 20.93
CA HIS A 113 1.67 1.34 21.59
C HIS A 113 1.12 2.34 20.56
N PHE A 114 1.90 2.63 19.53
CA PHE A 114 1.47 3.52 18.44
C PHE A 114 0.23 2.98 17.70
N VAL A 115 0.18 1.68 17.39
CA VAL A 115 -0.98 1.09 16.72
C VAL A 115 -2.23 1.16 17.60
N ARG A 116 -2.10 0.93 18.91
CA ARG A 116 -3.20 1.02 19.88
C ARG A 116 -3.73 2.45 19.98
N ASP A 117 -2.86 3.46 19.88
CA ASP A 117 -3.29 4.87 19.82
C ASP A 117 -4.14 5.15 18.58
N ILE A 118 -3.80 4.57 17.43
CA ILE A 118 -4.62 4.68 16.21
C ILE A 118 -5.97 3.98 16.40
N GLN A 119 -5.99 2.80 17.03
CA GLN A 119 -7.23 2.03 17.27
C GLN A 119 -8.21 2.75 18.21
N ARG A 120 -7.75 3.69 19.04
CA ARG A 120 -8.61 4.49 19.93
C ARG A 120 -9.43 5.55 19.17
N VAL A 121 -9.09 5.83 17.91
CA VAL A 121 -9.83 6.80 17.09
C VAL A 121 -11.19 6.23 16.73
N ASN A 122 -12.25 7.04 16.92
CA ASN A 122 -13.59 6.67 16.50
C ASN A 122 -13.64 6.54 14.96
N THR A 123 -13.95 5.34 14.48
CA THR A 123 -14.09 5.01 13.06
C THR A 123 -15.52 4.58 12.70
N ASP A 124 -16.49 4.84 13.57
CA ASP A 124 -17.90 4.51 13.34
C ASP A 124 -18.42 5.16 12.05
N GLY A 125 -18.97 4.34 11.15
CA GLY A 125 -19.57 4.79 9.89
C GLY A 125 -18.58 5.08 8.76
N VAL A 126 -17.29 4.72 8.91
CA VAL A 126 -16.27 4.86 7.86
C VAL A 126 -15.95 3.49 7.25
N GLU A 127 -16.08 3.37 5.92
CA GLU A 127 -15.67 2.15 5.21
C GLU A 127 -14.14 2.08 5.06
N PRO A 128 -13.50 0.92 5.28
CA PRO A 128 -12.06 0.77 5.09
C PRO A 128 -11.64 1.01 3.64
N LEU A 129 -10.62 1.83 3.44
CA LEU A 129 -10.01 2.01 2.12
C LEU A 129 -9.08 0.82 1.81
N TYR A 130 -9.45 -0.02 0.84
CA TYR A 130 -8.68 -1.22 0.47
C TYR A 130 -7.46 -0.90 -0.39
N SER A 131 -7.57 0.10 -1.25
CA SER A 131 -6.50 0.50 -2.16
C SER A 131 -6.60 1.98 -2.52
N ILE A 132 -5.49 2.59 -2.92
CA ILE A 132 -5.49 3.97 -3.39
C ILE A 132 -6.01 3.96 -4.84
N ARG A 133 -7.34 3.97 -5.00
CA ARG A 133 -8.06 3.99 -6.27
C ARG A 133 -9.25 4.93 -6.19
N ASP A 134 -9.83 5.18 -7.35
CA ASP A 134 -11.12 5.85 -7.45
C ASP A 134 -12.25 4.88 -7.06
N GLU A 135 -12.68 4.94 -5.80
CA GLU A 135 -13.79 4.15 -5.25
C GLU A 135 -15.16 4.79 -5.57
N THR A 136 -15.23 5.81 -6.43
CA THR A 136 -16.53 6.28 -6.94
C THR A 136 -17.22 5.15 -7.70
N ALA A 137 -18.55 5.22 -7.79
CA ALA A 137 -19.32 4.26 -8.58
C ALA A 137 -18.89 4.20 -10.05
N GLU A 138 -18.25 5.26 -10.56
CA GLU A 138 -17.69 5.30 -11.91
C GLU A 138 -16.36 4.55 -11.98
N GLY A 139 -15.42 4.88 -11.09
CA GLY A 139 -14.12 4.19 -10.99
C GLY A 139 -14.27 2.69 -10.72
N MET A 140 -15.22 2.29 -9.87
CA MET A 140 -15.54 0.88 -9.64
C MET A 140 -16.08 0.19 -10.90
N ARG A 141 -16.97 0.83 -11.67
CA ARG A 141 -17.50 0.25 -12.92
C ARG A 141 -16.41 0.05 -13.97
N GLU A 142 -15.50 1.00 -14.08
CA GLU A 142 -14.37 0.92 -15.02
C GLU A 142 -13.35 -0.16 -14.60
N ALA A 143 -13.06 -0.27 -13.30
CA ALA A 143 -12.14 -1.28 -12.77
C ALA A 143 -12.74 -2.69 -12.74
N THR A 144 -14.07 -2.81 -12.74
CA THR A 144 -14.76 -4.11 -12.68
C THR A 144 -14.56 -4.88 -13.98
N ILE A 145 -13.86 -6.01 -13.89
CA ILE A 145 -13.73 -6.96 -14.99
C ILE A 145 -15.06 -7.71 -15.14
N THR A 146 -15.89 -7.29 -16.10
CA THR A 146 -17.17 -7.93 -16.37
C THR A 146 -17.03 -9.26 -17.13
N VAL A 147 -18.05 -10.11 -17.08
CA VAL A 147 -18.07 -11.35 -17.88
C VAL A 147 -17.91 -11.03 -19.37
N ASP A 148 -18.44 -9.90 -19.83
CA ASP A 148 -18.33 -9.44 -21.22
C ASP A 148 -16.88 -9.24 -21.67
N THR A 149 -16.03 -8.68 -20.81
CA THR A 149 -14.59 -8.52 -21.12
C THR A 149 -13.87 -9.87 -21.14
N LEU A 150 -14.32 -10.83 -20.34
CA LEU A 150 -13.76 -12.18 -20.26
C LEU A 150 -14.33 -13.14 -21.32
N LYS A 151 -15.40 -12.79 -22.03
CA LYS A 151 -16.10 -13.68 -22.97
C LYS A 151 -15.18 -14.36 -23.97
N SER A 152 -14.26 -13.61 -24.59
CA SER A 152 -13.31 -14.17 -25.56
C SER A 152 -12.40 -15.21 -24.91
N ALA A 153 -11.82 -14.88 -23.75
CA ALA A 153 -10.93 -15.77 -23.04
C ALA A 153 -11.63 -17.01 -22.46
N LEU A 154 -12.91 -16.89 -22.09
CA LEU A 154 -13.75 -18.00 -21.64
C LEU A 154 -14.20 -18.88 -22.81
N ALA A 155 -14.41 -18.31 -24.01
CA ALA A 155 -14.75 -19.07 -25.21
C ALA A 155 -13.62 -19.99 -25.69
N ASP A 156 -12.38 -19.62 -25.37
CA ASP A 156 -11.18 -20.41 -25.65
C ASP A 156 -10.95 -21.56 -24.64
N GLU A 157 -11.85 -21.75 -23.66
CA GLU A 157 -11.77 -22.84 -22.69
C GLU A 157 -12.31 -24.15 -23.26
N GLU A 158 -11.53 -25.21 -23.09
CA GLU A 158 -11.90 -26.57 -23.45
C GLU A 158 -12.21 -27.36 -22.16
N VAL A 159 -13.36 -28.02 -22.15
CA VAL A 159 -13.78 -28.88 -21.04
C VAL A 159 -13.30 -30.29 -21.33
N TYR A 160 -12.34 -30.79 -20.53
CA TYR A 160 -11.72 -32.10 -20.75
C TYR A 160 -11.76 -32.98 -19.49
N GLY A 161 -11.77 -34.30 -19.70
CA GLY A 161 -11.69 -35.33 -18.66
C GLY A 161 -13.01 -35.62 -17.95
N ARG A 162 -12.97 -36.59 -17.02
CA ARG A 162 -14.17 -37.11 -16.32
C ARG A 162 -14.87 -36.05 -15.46
N CYS A 163 -14.10 -35.14 -14.86
CA CYS A 163 -14.64 -34.09 -13.98
C CYS A 163 -15.04 -32.80 -14.73
N LYS A 164 -14.93 -32.77 -16.07
CA LYS A 164 -15.37 -31.64 -16.91
C LYS A 164 -14.92 -30.26 -16.39
N ARG A 165 -13.68 -30.15 -15.91
CA ARG A 165 -13.13 -28.87 -15.45
C ARG A 165 -12.73 -28.03 -16.67
N PRO A 166 -13.23 -26.79 -16.83
CA PRO A 166 -12.78 -25.89 -17.88
C PRO A 166 -11.27 -25.65 -17.79
N ARG A 167 -10.58 -25.73 -18.93
CA ARG A 167 -9.15 -25.44 -19.05
C ARG A 167 -8.92 -24.58 -20.28
N ARG A 168 -8.16 -23.49 -20.13
CA ARG A 168 -7.74 -22.67 -21.28
C ARG A 168 -6.99 -23.51 -22.30
N ARG A 169 -7.43 -23.46 -23.56
CA ARG A 169 -6.75 -24.12 -24.67
C ARG A 169 -5.41 -23.45 -24.91
N ARG A 170 -4.34 -24.24 -24.86
CA ARG A 170 -3.05 -23.81 -25.41
C ARG A 170 -3.18 -23.82 -26.94
N THR A 171 -3.34 -22.65 -27.55
CA THR A 171 -3.33 -22.49 -29.01
C THR A 171 -1.92 -22.73 -29.56
N GLY A 172 -1.75 -22.82 -30.89
CA GLY A 172 -0.56 -23.37 -31.57
C GLY A 172 0.81 -22.89 -31.05
N ASP A 173 0.91 -21.62 -30.63
CA ASP A 173 2.14 -21.06 -30.04
C ASP A 173 2.40 -21.52 -28.59
N GLN A 174 1.35 -21.88 -27.84
CA GLN A 174 1.45 -22.41 -26.47
C GLN A 174 1.44 -23.95 -26.39
N LYS A 175 1.01 -24.65 -27.45
CA LYS A 175 0.76 -26.12 -27.44
C LYS A 175 2.01 -26.94 -27.71
N LYS A 176 3.05 -26.37 -28.31
CA LYS A 176 4.39 -26.95 -28.25
C LYS A 176 4.84 -26.83 -26.79
N GLY A 177 4.84 -27.93 -26.05
CA GLY A 177 5.29 -27.99 -24.66
C GLY A 177 6.78 -27.68 -24.44
N ALA A 178 7.43 -27.04 -25.41
CA ALA A 178 8.61 -26.24 -25.19
C ALA A 178 8.13 -24.78 -25.21
N VAL A 179 8.15 -24.13 -24.05
CA VAL A 179 8.57 -22.73 -24.05
C VAL A 179 10.04 -22.78 -24.49
N ASP A 180 10.28 -22.97 -25.78
CA ASP A 180 11.46 -22.41 -26.39
C ASP A 180 11.18 -20.90 -26.25
N GLY A 181 11.99 -20.18 -25.48
CA GLY A 181 11.88 -18.73 -25.28
C GLY A 181 12.03 -17.91 -26.57
N ASN A 182 11.90 -18.55 -27.72
CA ASN A 182 12.21 -18.04 -29.06
C ASN A 182 11.11 -17.13 -29.62
N GLY A 183 10.48 -16.31 -28.77
CA GLY A 183 9.47 -15.35 -29.24
C GLY A 183 8.85 -14.45 -28.17
N VAL A 184 8.91 -14.81 -26.89
CA VAL A 184 8.52 -13.95 -25.77
C VAL A 184 9.58 -14.08 -24.69
N GLU A 185 10.75 -13.51 -25.00
CA GLU A 185 11.97 -13.43 -24.19
C GLU A 185 12.57 -14.80 -23.82
N ASP A 186 13.79 -15.08 -24.29
CA ASP A 186 14.64 -16.20 -23.85
C ASP A 186 15.07 -16.00 -22.38
N TRP A 187 14.13 -15.90 -21.45
CA TRP A 187 14.41 -15.69 -20.05
C TRP A 187 14.89 -17.02 -19.44
N ASP A 188 16.13 -17.02 -18.94
CA ASP A 188 16.62 -18.16 -18.15
C ASP A 188 15.87 -18.20 -16.82
N VAL A 189 14.95 -19.15 -16.69
CA VAL A 189 14.17 -19.39 -15.46
C VAL A 189 15.06 -19.57 -14.24
N LEU A 190 16.25 -20.11 -14.44
CA LEU A 190 17.23 -20.39 -13.40
C LEU A 190 18.38 -19.38 -13.40
N GLY A 191 18.27 -18.29 -14.17
CA GLY A 191 19.33 -17.31 -14.37
C GLY A 191 19.66 -16.53 -13.09
N CYS A 192 18.64 -16.27 -12.27
CA CYS A 192 18.81 -15.60 -10.97
C CYS A 192 19.01 -16.56 -9.79
N ALA A 193 19.04 -17.88 -10.02
CA ALA A 193 19.20 -18.86 -8.95
C ALA A 193 20.67 -18.99 -8.53
N SER A 194 20.94 -18.94 -7.22
CA SER A 194 22.29 -19.18 -6.68
C SER A 194 22.73 -20.64 -6.80
N GLU A 195 21.80 -21.59 -6.61
CA GLU A 195 22.04 -23.03 -6.74
C GLU A 195 20.99 -23.65 -7.67
N LYS A 196 21.45 -24.42 -8.66
CA LYS A 196 20.59 -25.17 -9.59
C LYS A 196 21.16 -26.55 -9.86
N VAL A 197 20.27 -27.54 -9.99
CA VAL A 197 20.62 -28.91 -10.42
C VAL A 197 19.79 -29.22 -11.65
N GLY A 198 20.43 -29.22 -12.82
CA GLY A 198 19.76 -29.39 -14.11
C GLY A 198 18.69 -28.32 -14.34
N ARG A 199 17.42 -28.74 -14.37
CA ARG A 199 16.26 -27.86 -14.59
C ARG A 199 15.49 -27.52 -13.30
N TYR A 200 16.10 -27.71 -12.14
CA TYR A 200 15.44 -27.54 -10.83
C TYR A 200 16.21 -26.58 -9.93
N PHE A 201 15.46 -25.83 -9.11
CA PHE A 201 15.99 -25.10 -7.96
C PHE A 201 16.39 -26.08 -6.87
N VAL A 202 17.50 -25.80 -6.18
CA VAL A 202 17.93 -26.58 -5.02
C VAL A 202 17.46 -25.89 -3.75
N VAL A 203 16.75 -26.62 -2.89
CA VAL A 203 16.38 -26.18 -1.54
C VAL A 203 16.92 -27.18 -0.55
N ARG A 204 17.78 -26.74 0.36
CA ARG A 204 18.33 -27.57 1.43
C ARG A 204 17.22 -27.81 2.47
N SER A 205 16.63 -29.01 2.46
CA SER A 205 15.71 -29.42 3.52
C SER A 205 16.50 -29.80 4.77
N GLY A 206 16.20 -29.17 5.91
CA GLY A 206 16.93 -29.31 7.18
C GLY A 206 16.83 -30.66 7.90
N SER A 207 16.67 -31.78 7.20
CA SER A 207 16.77 -33.12 7.79
C SER A 207 18.20 -33.68 7.69
N GLY A 208 19.19 -32.89 8.10
CA GLY A 208 20.60 -33.28 8.15
C GLY A 208 21.08 -33.27 9.60
N LYS A 209 21.33 -34.45 10.17
CA LYS A 209 22.05 -34.61 11.43
C LYS A 209 23.41 -33.92 11.28
N ASN A 210 23.74 -33.00 12.19
CA ASN A 210 25.09 -32.46 12.31
C ASN A 210 26.00 -33.62 12.74
N GLU A 211 26.67 -34.27 11.79
CA GLU A 211 27.82 -35.13 12.09
C GLU A 211 29.03 -34.20 12.26
N GLU A 212 29.39 -34.07 13.53
CA GLU A 212 30.50 -33.31 14.07
C GLU A 212 31.82 -33.94 13.60
N GLY A 213 32.55 -33.22 12.75
CA GLY A 213 33.89 -33.58 12.31
C GLY A 213 34.87 -33.48 13.47
N LYS A 214 35.15 -34.63 14.08
CA LYS A 214 36.32 -34.87 14.92
C LYS A 214 37.46 -35.26 13.98
N ASP A 215 38.49 -34.42 13.91
CA ASP A 215 39.92 -34.78 13.86
C ASP A 215 40.77 -33.50 13.96
#